data_AF-A0A8J2K275-F1
#
_entry.id   AF-A0A8J2K275-F1
#
_cell.length_a   1.000
_cell.length_b   1.000
_cell.length_c   1.000
_cell.angle_alpha   90.00
_cell.angle_beta   90.00
_cell.angle_gamma   90.00
#
_symmetry.space_group_name_H-M   'P 1'
#
loop_
_entity.id
_entity.type
_entity.pdbx_description
1 polymer ?
#
loop_
_entity_poly.entity_id
_entity_poly.type
_entity_poly.pdbx_seq_one_letter_code
_entity_poly.pdbx_strand_id
1 'polypeptide(L)' 'MQLSKGIWFDYNSTSCRTLDRGTFLRIVKVGEDDIYYAEDYNHKNERYLTGCELNKFQRPLILVTDSFNATYVQANIL' A
#
# COMPACT_ATOMS: atom_id res chain seq x y z
N MET A 1 -13.80 19.93 -16.02
CA MET A 1 -12.96 20.97 -16.66
C MET A 1 -11.92 20.24 -17.49
N GLN A 2 -11.99 20.36 -18.82
CA GLN A 2 -11.18 19.61 -19.76
C GLN A 2 -9.84 20.33 -19.97
N LEU A 3 -8.73 19.70 -19.59
CA LEU A 3 -7.37 20.16 -19.91
C LEU A 3 -6.73 19.17 -20.89
N SER A 4 -6.01 19.74 -21.85
CA SER A 4 -5.29 19.15 -22.98
C SER A 4 -4.71 17.75 -22.77
N LYS A 5 -4.83 16.86 -23.79
CA LYS A 5 -4.09 15.60 -24.02
C LYS A 5 -3.12 15.20 -22.88
N GLY A 6 -3.68 14.82 -21.74
CA GLY A 6 -2.93 14.59 -20.50
C GLY A 6 -2.89 13.11 -20.18
N ILE A 7 -1.75 12.63 -19.69
CA ILE A 7 -1.67 11.33 -19.05
C ILE A 7 -2.50 11.44 -17.76
N TRP A 8 -3.60 10.70 -17.69
CA TRP A 8 -4.47 10.65 -16.52
C TRP A 8 -3.93 9.62 -15.54
N PHE A 9 -3.63 10.06 -14.32
CA PHE A 9 -3.30 9.19 -13.21
C PHE A 9 -4.44 9.20 -12.18
N ASP A 10 -4.94 8.02 -11.84
CA ASP A 10 -5.87 7.83 -10.74
C ASP A 10 -5.06 7.57 -9.46
N TYR A 11 -5.39 8.32 -8.40
CA TYR A 11 -4.84 8.13 -7.07
C TYR A 11 -5.91 7.51 -6.18
N ASN A 12 -5.59 6.37 -5.57
CA ASN A 12 -6.45 5.75 -4.58
C ASN A 12 -5.63 5.39 -3.35
N SER A 13 -6.29 5.45 -2.20
CA SER A 13 -5.66 5.25 -0.91
C SER A 13 -6.33 4.06 -0.22
N THR A 14 -5.52 3.08 0.21
CA THR A 14 -6.02 1.92 0.96
C THR A 14 -5.39 1.95 2.34
N SER A 15 -6.22 1.91 3.38
CA SER A 15 -5.72 1.91 4.75
C SER A 15 -4.83 0.69 5.00
N CYS A 16 -3.61 0.96 5.44
CA CYS A 16 -2.61 -0.04 5.76
C CYS A 16 -1.91 0.39 7.05
N ARG A 17 -2.40 -0.11 8.19
CA ARG A 17 -2.06 0.51 9.47
C ARG A 17 -0.79 -0.07 10.06
N THR A 18 0.28 0.70 9.97
CA THR A 18 1.36 0.73 10.99
C THR A 18 1.08 1.82 12.04
N LEU A 19 0.45 2.93 11.63
CA LEU A 19 -0.06 4.01 12.49
C LEU A 19 -1.54 4.26 12.19
N ASP A 20 -2.26 5.01 13.04
CA ASP A 20 -3.71 5.28 12.92
C ASP A 20 -4.18 5.80 11.54
N ARG A 21 -3.26 6.30 10.70
CA ARG A 21 -3.52 6.81 9.35
C ARG A 21 -2.59 6.25 8.26
N GLY A 22 -1.93 5.12 8.51
CA GLY A 22 -1.10 4.45 7.50
C GLY A 22 -1.89 4.10 6.24
N THR A 23 -1.31 4.39 5.08
CA THR A 23 -2.02 4.33 3.79
C THR A 23 -1.08 3.91 2.66
N PHE A 24 -1.51 2.96 1.83
CA PHE A 24 -0.86 2.65 0.57
C PHE A 24 -1.29 3.66 -0.48
N LEU A 25 -0.34 4.17 -1.23
CA LEU A 25 -0.63 5.02 -2.39
C LEU A 25 -0.65 4.14 -3.65
N ARG A 26 -1.82 4.04 -4.28
CA ARG A 26 -2.01 3.42 -5.58
C ARG A 26 -1.96 4.50 -6.65
N ILE A 27 -1.04 4.36 -7.60
CA ILE A 27 -0.89 5.23 -8.77
C ILE A 27 -1.18 4.38 -10.00
N VAL A 28 -2.22 4.78 -10.74
CA VAL A 28 -2.65 4.05 -11.94
C VAL A 28 -2.70 5.01 -13.10
N LYS A 29 -2.04 4.69 -14.20
CA LYS A 29 -2.32 5.38 -15.46
C LYS A 29 -3.52 4.73 -16.12
N VAL A 30 -4.47 5.53 -16.60
CA VAL A 30 -5.68 4.99 -17.23
C VAL A 30 -5.33 4.00 -18.34
N GLY A 31 -5.76 2.74 -18.17
CA GLY A 31 -5.52 1.65 -19.12
C GLY A 31 -4.20 0.89 -18.93
N GLU A 32 -3.43 1.16 -17.88
CA GLU A 32 -2.20 0.43 -17.52
C GLU A 32 -2.34 -0.27 -16.17
N ASP A 33 -1.37 -1.12 -15.85
CA ASP A 33 -1.28 -1.84 -14.57
C ASP A 33 -0.93 -0.91 -13.40
N ASP A 34 -1.24 -1.36 -12.19
CA ASP A 34 -1.08 -0.57 -10.97
C ASP A 34 0.38 -0.49 -10.49
N ILE A 35 0.76 0.69 -10.02
CA ILE A 35 1.98 0.92 -9.22
C ILE A 35 1.55 1.24 -7.78
N TYR A 36 2.18 0.59 -6.81
CA TYR A 36 1.91 0.83 -5.38
C TYR A 36 3.16 1.31 -4.65
N TYR A 37 2.99 2.34 -3.82
CA TYR A 37 3.97 2.79 -2.85
C TYR A 37 3.53 2.39 -1.43
N ALA A 38 4.44 1.72 -0.73
CA ALA A 38 4.19 0.84 0.40
C ALA A 38 5.37 0.82 1.37
N GLU A 39 5.78 2.00 1.86
CA GLU A 39 6.97 2.13 2.70
C GLU A 39 6.84 1.38 4.03
N ASP A 40 5.77 1.61 4.79
CA ASP A 40 5.56 0.99 6.09
C ASP A 40 4.13 0.45 6.21
N TYR A 41 4.01 -0.87 6.42
CA TYR A 41 2.73 -1.55 6.60
C TYR A 41 2.87 -2.81 7.46
N ASN A 42 1.86 -3.08 8.29
CA ASN A 42 1.77 -4.32 9.05
C ASN A 42 0.68 -5.26 8.51
N HIS A 43 1.05 -6.47 8.12
CA HIS A 43 0.09 -7.49 7.68
C HIS A 43 -0.60 -8.23 8.83
N LYS A 44 -0.10 -8.08 10.07
CA LYS A 44 -0.69 -8.67 11.28
C LYS A 44 -1.58 -7.65 11.99
N ASN A 45 -2.58 -8.17 12.70
CA ASN A 45 -3.33 -7.37 13.66
C ASN A 45 -2.47 -7.11 14.90
N GLU A 46 -2.56 -5.90 15.41
CA GLU A 46 -2.04 -5.50 16.71
C GLU A 46 -3.19 -5.21 17.67
N ARG A 47 -2.88 -4.94 18.94
CA ARG A 47 -3.89 -4.74 20.00
C ARG A 47 -4.92 -3.67 19.67
N TYR A 48 -4.51 -2.62 18.95
CA TYR A 48 -5.36 -1.47 18.60
C TYR A 48 -5.44 -1.19 17.10
N LEU A 49 -4.70 -1.93 16.28
CA LEU A 49 -4.61 -1.71 14.84
C LEU A 49 -4.97 -2.99 14.07
N THR A 50 -5.88 -2.86 13.13
CA THR A 50 -6.15 -3.93 12.17
C THR A 50 -5.09 -3.92 11.09
N GLY A 51 -4.51 -5.09 10.81
CA GLY A 51 -3.52 -5.29 9.77
C GLY A 51 -4.07 -5.01 8.38
N CYS A 52 -3.16 -4.97 7.42
CA CYS A 52 -3.45 -4.60 6.04
C CYS A 52 -4.16 -5.73 5.28
N GLU A 53 -5.24 -5.40 4.58
CA GLU A 53 -5.96 -6.35 3.72
C GLU A 53 -5.29 -6.47 2.34
N LEU A 54 -4.08 -7.05 2.32
CA LEU A 54 -3.27 -7.20 1.10
C LEU A 54 -3.98 -7.96 -0.04
N ASN A 55 -5.00 -8.77 0.29
CA ASN A 55 -5.79 -9.51 -0.69
C ASN A 55 -6.71 -8.63 -1.55
N LYS A 56 -6.94 -7.37 -1.16
CA LYS A 56 -7.73 -6.40 -1.96
C LYS A 56 -6.91 -5.74 -3.08
N PHE A 57 -5.61 -5.96 -3.11
CA PHE A 57 -4.70 -5.38 -4.10
C PHE A 57 -4.80 -6.17 -5.40
N GLN A 58 -4.91 -5.47 -6.53
CA GLN A 58 -4.66 -6.10 -7.81
C GLN A 58 -3.17 -6.40 -7.91
N ARG A 59 -2.78 -7.41 -8.71
CA ARG A 59 -1.38 -7.79 -8.87
C ARG A 59 -0.61 -6.57 -9.41
N PRO A 60 0.31 -5.99 -8.63
CA PRO A 60 0.98 -4.77 -9.02
C PRO A 60 2.00 -5.05 -10.12
N LEU A 61 2.21 -4.08 -11.01
CA LEU A 61 3.35 -4.08 -11.93
C LEU A 61 4.63 -3.76 -11.16
N ILE A 62 4.55 -2.75 -10.28
CA ILE A 62 5.66 -2.31 -9.43
C ILE A 62 5.13 -2.11 -8.01
N LEU A 63 5.85 -2.69 -7.04
CA LEU A 63 5.68 -2.44 -5.62
C LEU A 63 6.96 -1.79 -5.10
N VAL A 64 6.86 -0.55 -4.63
CA VAL A 64 7.95 0.14 -3.94
C VAL A 64 7.69 0.02 -2.44
N THR A 65 8.59 -0.66 -1.73
CA THR A 65 8.48 -0.91 -0.29
C THR A 65 9.83 -0.72 0.40
N ASP A 66 9.82 -0.48 1.72
CA ASP A 66 11.05 -0.43 2.49
C ASP A 66 11.66 -1.84 2.68
N SER A 67 12.87 -1.88 3.23
CA SER A 67 13.52 -3.13 3.64
C SER A 67 14.00 -3.09 5.09
N PHE A 68 13.51 -2.13 5.88
CA PHE A 68 14.02 -1.88 7.23
C PHE A 68 13.83 -3.10 8.14
N ASN A 69 12.69 -3.78 7.98
CA ASN A 69 12.33 -4.98 8.76
C ASN A 69 12.40 -6.29 7.96
N ALA A 70 13.11 -6.32 6.82
CA ALA A 70 13.08 -7.47 5.90
C ALA A 70 13.56 -8.79 6.53
N THR A 71 14.46 -8.73 7.51
CA THR A 71 14.97 -9.91 8.24
C THR A 71 14.43 -10.00 9.66
N TYR A 72 13.53 -9.11 10.06
CA TYR A 72 12.98 -9.09 11.40
C TYR A 72 11.89 -10.16 11.54
N VAL A 73 12.02 -11.02 12.56
CA VAL A 73 11.01 -12.01 12.92
C VAL A 73 10.39 -11.57 14.23
N GLN A 74 9.12 -11.17 14.18
CA GLN A 74 8.38 -10.81 15.38
C GLN A 74 8.19 -12.04 16.28
N ALA A 75 8.67 -11.94 17.52
CA ALA A 75 8.47 -12.98 18.53
C ALA A 75 6.98 -13.06 18.91
N ASN A 76 6.42 -14.27 18.86
CA ASN A 76 5.11 -14.53 19.46
C ASN A 76 5.28 -14.64 20.97
N ILE A 77 4.82 -13.62 21.69
CA ILE A 77 4.70 -13.71 23.15
C ILE A 77 3.38 -14.44 23.42
N LEU A 78 3.47 -15.63 24.02
CA LEU A 78 2.31 -16.40 24.49
C LEU A 78 1.59 -15.66 25.62
#